data_AF-A0A2M8TAB5-F1
#
_entry.id   AF-A0A2M8TAB5-F1
#
_cell.length_a   1.000
_cell.length_b   1.000
_cell.length_c   1.000
_cell.angle_alpha   90.00
_cell.angle_beta   90.00
_cell.angle_gamma   90.00
#
_symmetry.space_group_name_H-M   'P 1'
#
loop_
_entity.id
_entity.type
_entity.pdbx_description
1 polymer ?
#
loop_
_entity_poly.entity_id
_entity_poly.type
_entity_poly.pdbx_seq_one_letter_code
_entity_poly.pdbx_strand_id
1 'polypeptide(L)'
;MSEDTKIKITKQTTLNVLYTILGCFLSSIGLNLFLVHAHLLSPGVSGIALILQYLFKIPAGISYLLMNLPLFLLSYKVMGKRFTIMTVLGTLTFSIAFNLTAPFKNLLSINDPILLCVYGGVLNGLGTGIVLSNYGSMGGLDIVAAAIKKKHENFEFGTSSFVINIVIITFGAIFFGISSALYTLFSIYIAYFITDKVLIGFNKQKLVMIITNKEEELSVNIMKHVNRGVTFLYGEGAYTKIDKKVLYCVVTTQQLPLLKRIVRNTDESSFMSILDISEVHGNGFKGNVFS
;
A
#
# COMPACT_ATOMS: atom_id res chain seq x y z
N MET A 1 5.18 32.42 5.24
CA MET A 1 5.45 32.54 6.68
C MET A 1 5.48 31.14 7.26
N SER A 2 6.67 30.70 7.65
CA SER A 2 7.00 29.34 8.06
C SER A 2 6.52 29.06 9.48
N GLU A 3 5.54 28.18 9.65
CA GLU A 3 5.23 27.61 10.95
C GLU A 3 5.97 26.28 11.15
N ASP A 4 6.88 26.32 12.11
CA ASP A 4 7.66 25.22 12.63
C ASP A 4 6.79 24.02 13.02
N THR A 5 6.84 22.97 12.18
CA THR A 5 6.29 21.66 12.52
C THR A 5 7.23 20.95 13.52
N LYS A 6 7.14 21.34 14.80
CA LYS A 6 7.65 20.50 15.90
C LYS A 6 6.94 19.15 15.83
N ILE A 7 7.69 18.08 15.57
CA ILE A 7 7.19 16.72 15.58
C ILE A 7 6.77 16.40 17.01
N LYS A 8 5.49 16.59 17.34
CA LYS A 8 4.93 16.05 18.58
C LYS A 8 4.95 14.53 18.45
N ILE A 9 5.72 13.88 19.32
CA ILE A 9 5.72 12.42 19.45
C ILE A 9 4.36 12.03 20.06
N THR A 10 3.37 11.80 19.21
CA THR A 10 2.05 11.31 19.60
C THR A 10 2.05 9.78 19.55
N LYS A 11 1.16 9.12 20.31
CA LYS A 11 0.92 7.66 20.25
C LYS A 11 0.84 7.11 18.82
N GLN A 12 0.30 7.90 17.90
CA GLN A 12 0.22 7.59 16.48
C GLN A 12 1.60 7.52 15.80
N THR A 13 2.53 8.42 16.12
CA THR A 13 3.90 8.43 15.57
C THR A 13 4.66 7.18 16.01
N THR A 14 4.51 6.77 17.27
CA THR A 14 5.12 5.54 17.78
C THR A 14 4.59 4.30 17.07
N LEU A 15 3.28 4.22 16.84
CA LEU A 15 2.66 3.13 16.06
C LEU A 15 3.18 3.11 14.63
N ASN A 16 3.30 4.27 13.98
CA ASN A 16 3.84 4.35 12.62
C ASN A 16 5.29 3.82 12.54
N VAL A 17 6.13 4.15 13.53
CA VAL A 17 7.50 3.62 13.62
C VAL A 17 7.49 2.11 13.83
N LEU A 18 6.65 1.59 14.73
CA LEU A 18 6.55 0.15 14.97
C LEU A 18 6.12 -0.61 13.71
N TYR A 19 5.07 -0.15 13.02
CA TYR A 19 4.64 -0.73 11.76
C TYR A 19 5.71 -0.64 10.68
N THR A 20 6.46 0.47 10.62
CA THR A 20 7.58 0.61 9.69
C THR A 20 8.64 -0.45 9.94
N ILE A 21 9.00 -0.68 11.21
CA ILE A 21 9.97 -1.72 11.59
C ILE A 21 9.44 -3.10 11.18
N LEU A 22 8.20 -3.42 11.52
CA LEU A 22 7.58 -4.71 11.16
C LEU A 22 7.54 -4.93 9.65
N GLY A 23 7.17 -3.91 8.88
CA GLY A 23 7.15 -3.99 7.42
C GLY A 23 8.55 -4.22 6.82
N CYS A 24 9.58 -3.58 7.39
CA CYS A 24 10.98 -3.79 6.99
C CYS A 24 11.44 -5.22 7.25
N PHE A 25 11.14 -5.79 8.42
CA PHE A 25 11.45 -7.19 8.72
C PHE A 25 10.69 -8.16 7.80
N LEU A 26 9.41 -7.92 7.55
CA LEU A 26 8.59 -8.77 6.68
C LEU A 26 9.15 -8.81 5.25
N SER A 27 9.51 -7.64 4.70
CA SER A 27 10.09 -7.56 3.35
C SER A 27 11.47 -8.19 3.30
N SER A 28 12.28 -7.92 4.32
CA SER A 28 13.62 -8.48 4.46
C SER A 28 13.61 -10.02 4.49
N ILE A 29 12.69 -10.62 5.24
CA ILE A 29 12.45 -12.07 5.27
C ILE A 29 12.04 -12.56 3.88
N GLY A 30 11.05 -11.91 3.25
CA GLY A 30 10.59 -12.27 1.90
C GLY A 30 11.70 -12.24 0.85
N LEU A 31 12.56 -11.22 0.88
CA LEU A 31 13.68 -11.10 -0.05
C LEU A 31 14.75 -12.15 0.23
N ASN A 32 15.19 -12.33 1.47
CA ASN A 32 16.31 -13.23 1.76
C ASN A 32 15.94 -14.72 1.64
N LEU A 33 14.78 -15.13 2.17
CA LEU A 33 14.37 -16.53 2.14
C LEU A 33 13.97 -17.01 0.74
N PHE A 34 13.50 -16.11 -0.13
CA PHE A 34 12.95 -16.50 -1.43
C PHE A 34 13.73 -15.95 -2.61
N LEU A 35 13.87 -14.62 -2.74
CA LEU A 35 14.50 -14.02 -3.93
C LEU A 35 16.02 -14.22 -3.95
N VAL A 36 16.69 -13.97 -2.83
CA VAL A 36 18.14 -14.14 -2.71
C VAL A 36 18.51 -15.62 -2.77
N HIS A 37 17.70 -16.50 -2.17
CA HIS A 37 17.86 -17.95 -2.31
C HIS A 37 17.79 -18.39 -3.78
N ALA A 38 16.84 -17.83 -4.54
CA ALA A 38 16.66 -18.10 -5.97
C ALA A 38 17.67 -17.40 -6.90
N HIS A 39 18.65 -16.65 -6.37
CA HIS A 39 19.57 -15.81 -7.15
C HIS A 39 18.87 -14.81 -8.09
N LEU A 40 17.71 -14.30 -7.67
CA LEU A 40 16.95 -13.29 -8.38
C LEU A 40 17.42 -11.89 -7.98
N LEU A 41 17.18 -10.91 -8.86
CA LEU A 41 17.54 -9.53 -8.59
C LEU A 41 16.57 -8.91 -7.57
N SER A 42 17.06 -7.93 -6.83
CA SER A 42 16.23 -7.10 -5.97
C SER A 42 15.69 -5.90 -6.77
N PRO A 43 14.44 -5.44 -6.54
CA PRO A 43 13.92 -4.24 -7.18
C PRO A 43 14.65 -2.96 -6.73
N GLY A 44 14.68 -1.95 -7.59
CA GLY A 44 15.08 -0.58 -7.26
C GLY A 44 16.58 -0.40 -7.06
N VAL A 45 16.94 0.48 -6.11
CA VAL A 45 18.34 0.84 -5.83
C VAL A 45 19.12 -0.32 -5.20
N SER A 46 18.45 -1.24 -4.48
CA SER A 46 19.10 -2.45 -3.99
C SER A 46 19.51 -3.39 -5.11
N GLY A 47 18.75 -3.45 -6.21
CA GLY A 47 19.15 -4.16 -7.43
C GLY A 47 20.44 -3.60 -8.02
N ILE A 48 20.51 -2.27 -8.16
CA ILE A 48 21.72 -1.61 -8.67
C ILE A 48 22.90 -1.81 -7.72
N ALA A 49 22.67 -1.74 -6.41
CA ALA A 49 23.70 -2.00 -5.40
C ALA A 49 24.24 -3.44 -5.45
N LEU A 50 23.38 -4.43 -5.71
CA LEU A 50 23.78 -5.83 -5.91
C LEU A 50 24.59 -6.01 -7.18
N ILE A 51 24.19 -5.39 -8.29
CA ILE A 51 24.96 -5.40 -9.55
C ILE A 51 26.37 -4.83 -9.30
N LEU A 52 26.47 -3.70 -8.59
CA LEU A 52 27.76 -3.10 -8.23
C LEU A 52 28.60 -4.01 -7.32
N GLN A 53 27.96 -4.72 -6.38
CA GLN A 53 28.66 -5.69 -5.53
C GLN A 53 29.20 -6.86 -6.33
N TYR A 54 28.42 -7.40 -7.28
CA TYR A 54 28.84 -8.55 -8.06
C TYR A 54 29.93 -8.21 -9.08
N LEU A 55 29.89 -7.02 -9.69
CA LEU A 55 30.87 -6.59 -10.69
C LEU A 55 32.14 -5.98 -10.07
N PHE A 56 31.99 -5.14 -9.05
CA PHE A 56 33.08 -4.32 -8.50
C PHE A 56 33.49 -4.69 -7.07
N LYS A 57 32.86 -5.73 -6.48
CA LYS A 57 33.08 -6.17 -5.08
C LYS A 57 32.88 -5.07 -4.03
N ILE A 58 32.13 -4.02 -4.36
CA ILE A 58 31.75 -2.96 -3.43
C ILE A 58 30.64 -3.49 -2.51
N PRO A 59 30.69 -3.31 -1.18
CA PRO A 59 29.61 -3.72 -0.31
C PRO A 59 28.28 -3.08 -0.70
N ALA A 60 27.25 -3.89 -1.01
CA ALA A 60 25.96 -3.38 -1.47
C ALA A 60 25.31 -2.41 -0.48
N GLY A 61 25.49 -2.60 0.84
CA GLY A 61 24.96 -1.69 1.85
C GLY A 61 25.50 -0.24 1.73
N ILE A 62 26.79 -0.07 1.39
CA ILE A 62 27.40 1.25 1.20
C ILE A 62 26.87 1.90 -0.08
N SER A 63 26.86 1.16 -1.18
CA SER A 63 26.31 1.64 -2.46
C SER A 63 24.85 2.04 -2.32
N TYR A 64 24.06 1.24 -1.61
CA TYR A 64 22.64 1.52 -1.34
C TYR A 64 22.44 2.81 -0.56
N LEU A 65 23.22 3.06 0.51
CA LEU A 65 23.13 4.29 1.28
C LEU A 65 23.54 5.53 0.46
N LEU A 66 24.64 5.44 -0.29
CA LEU A 66 25.11 6.55 -1.13
C LEU A 66 24.12 6.93 -2.22
N MET A 67 23.55 5.95 -2.90
CA MET A 67 22.55 6.19 -3.95
C MET A 67 21.22 6.74 -3.39
N ASN A 68 20.94 6.50 -2.10
CA ASN A 68 19.75 7.04 -1.44
C ASN A 68 19.89 8.50 -0.99
N LEU A 69 21.10 9.02 -0.80
CA LEU A 69 21.31 10.44 -0.44
C LEU A 69 20.62 11.43 -1.39
N PRO A 70 20.80 11.37 -2.73
CA PRO A 70 20.09 12.28 -3.63
C PRO A 70 18.57 12.06 -3.61
N LEU A 71 18.11 10.82 -3.39
CA LEU A 71 16.69 10.49 -3.31
C LEU A 71 16.05 11.05 -2.03
N PHE A 72 16.79 11.14 -0.93
CA PHE A 72 16.31 11.81 0.29
C PHE A 72 16.12 13.31 0.09
N LEU A 73 16.97 13.96 -0.70
CA LEU A 73 16.78 15.37 -1.07
C LEU A 73 15.51 15.56 -1.92
N LEU A 74 15.29 14.66 -2.88
CA LEU A 74 14.05 14.63 -3.68
C LEU A 74 12.81 14.43 -2.79
N SER A 75 12.89 13.45 -1.88
CA SER A 75 11.84 13.16 -0.89
C SER A 75 11.50 14.39 -0.05
N TYR A 76 12.51 15.09 0.46
CA TYR A 76 12.28 16.28 1.28
C TYR A 76 11.58 17.39 0.51
N LYS A 77 11.97 17.61 -0.75
CA LYS A 77 11.40 18.65 -1.60
C LYS A 77 9.96 18.34 -2.05
N VAL A 78 9.65 17.09 -2.37
CA VAL A 78 8.35 16.70 -2.95
C VAL A 78 7.37 16.19 -1.89
N MET A 79 7.83 15.29 -1.01
CA MET A 79 6.97 14.58 -0.05
C MET A 79 6.88 15.31 1.28
N GLY A 80 7.94 16.04 1.67
CA GLY A 80 8.00 16.83 2.89
C GLY A 80 8.69 16.11 4.07
N LYS A 81 9.02 16.88 5.11
CA LYS A 81 9.89 16.47 6.23
C LYS A 81 9.47 15.16 6.92
N ARG A 82 8.17 14.98 7.18
CA ARG A 82 7.65 13.78 7.89
C ARG A 82 7.94 12.51 7.09
N PHE A 83 7.64 12.52 5.80
CA PHE A 83 7.86 11.37 4.92
C PHE A 83 9.35 11.04 4.78
N THR A 84 10.19 12.08 4.66
CA THR A 84 11.64 11.89 4.56
C THR A 84 12.23 11.26 5.81
N ILE A 85 11.86 11.71 7.02
CA ILE A 85 12.36 11.14 8.27
C ILE A 85 11.96 9.67 8.41
N MET A 86 10.68 9.36 8.16
CA MET A 86 10.20 7.97 8.18
C MET A 86 10.87 7.10 7.12
N THR A 87 11.21 7.68 5.96
CA THR A 87 11.94 6.98 4.89
C THR A 87 13.40 6.72 5.26
N VAL A 88 14.08 7.68 5.90
CA VAL A 88 15.44 7.45 6.42
C VAL A 88 15.43 6.34 7.47
N LEU A 89 14.47 6.39 8.41
CA LEU A 89 14.27 5.32 9.39
C LEU A 89 14.00 3.97 8.72
N GLY A 90 13.05 3.92 7.78
CA GLY A 90 12.72 2.71 7.03
C GLY A 90 13.91 2.14 6.25
N THR A 91 14.71 3.00 5.59
CA THR A 91 15.91 2.61 4.85
C THR A 91 16.96 2.00 5.77
N LEU A 92 17.22 2.62 6.92
CA LEU A 92 18.17 2.12 7.91
C LEU A 92 17.68 0.81 8.54
N THR A 93 16.41 0.75 8.95
CA THR A 93 15.83 -0.46 9.52
C THR A 93 15.79 -1.61 8.53
N PHE A 94 15.41 -1.35 7.28
CA PHE A 94 15.46 -2.36 6.22
C PHE A 94 16.88 -2.87 5.99
N SER A 95 17.88 -1.98 5.92
CA SER A 95 19.29 -2.40 5.78
C SER A 95 19.76 -3.26 6.94
N ILE A 96 19.38 -2.95 8.18
CA ILE A 96 19.72 -3.75 9.36
C ILE A 96 18.99 -5.10 9.30
N ALA A 97 17.68 -5.09 9.07
CA ALA A 97 16.87 -6.30 8.97
C ALA A 97 17.39 -7.23 7.86
N PHE A 98 17.74 -6.69 6.69
CA PHE A 98 18.30 -7.43 5.56
C PHE A 98 19.60 -8.15 5.91
N ASN A 99 20.49 -7.53 6.68
CA ASN A 99 21.69 -8.22 7.15
C ASN A 99 21.38 -9.25 8.23
N LEU A 100 20.46 -8.96 9.15
CA LEU A 100 20.08 -9.89 10.23
C LEU A 100 19.36 -11.15 9.72
N THR A 101 18.59 -11.05 8.64
CA THR A 101 17.86 -12.18 8.06
C THR A 101 18.65 -12.91 6.97
N ALA A 102 19.82 -12.40 6.56
CA ALA A 102 20.70 -13.05 5.58
C ALA A 102 21.07 -14.51 5.93
N PRO A 103 21.29 -14.90 7.21
CA PRO A 103 21.54 -16.29 7.58
C PRO A 103 20.37 -17.24 7.25
N PHE A 104 19.14 -16.72 7.15
CA PHE A 104 17.95 -17.53 6.86
C PHE A 104 17.80 -17.90 5.38
N LYS A 105 18.67 -17.39 4.49
CA LYS A 105 18.58 -17.66 3.04
C LYS A 105 18.59 -19.16 2.68
N ASN A 106 19.18 -20.01 3.51
CA ASN A 106 19.30 -21.45 3.26
C ASN A 106 18.37 -22.29 4.15
N LEU A 107 17.43 -21.65 4.85
CA LEU A 107 16.52 -22.35 5.77
C LEU A 107 15.47 -23.18 5.03
N LEU A 108 15.10 -22.75 3.81
CA LEU A 108 14.12 -23.43 2.97
C LEU A 108 14.85 -24.26 1.90
N SER A 109 14.54 -25.56 1.84
CA SER A 109 14.98 -26.45 0.75
C SER A 109 13.91 -26.51 -0.34
N ILE A 110 13.62 -25.36 -0.96
CA ILE A 110 12.61 -25.23 -2.01
C ILE A 110 13.31 -24.83 -3.30
N ASN A 111 13.20 -25.67 -4.34
CA ASN A 111 13.85 -25.44 -5.64
C ASN A 111 12.88 -25.07 -6.77
N ASP A 112 11.64 -24.65 -6.45
CA ASP A 112 10.67 -24.17 -7.44
C ASP A 112 10.77 -22.64 -7.57
N PRO A 113 11.30 -22.10 -8.68
CA PRO A 113 11.49 -20.66 -8.85
C PRO A 113 10.18 -19.87 -8.83
N ILE A 114 9.08 -20.45 -9.31
CA ILE A 114 7.77 -19.78 -9.34
C ILE A 114 7.26 -19.63 -7.90
N LEU A 115 7.35 -20.70 -7.11
CA LEU A 115 6.95 -20.67 -5.70
C LEU A 115 7.75 -19.61 -4.94
N LEU A 116 9.06 -19.58 -5.14
CA LEU A 116 9.95 -18.58 -4.53
C LEU A 116 9.56 -17.15 -4.96
N CYS A 117 9.31 -16.92 -6.25
CA CYS A 117 8.87 -15.62 -6.76
C CYS A 117 7.56 -15.15 -6.13
N VAL A 118 6.57 -16.05 -5.99
CA VAL A 118 5.25 -15.72 -5.45
C VAL A 118 5.36 -15.34 -3.97
N TYR A 119 5.95 -16.19 -3.13
CA TYR A 119 6.01 -15.92 -1.69
C TYR A 119 6.93 -14.75 -1.36
N GLY A 120 8.07 -14.65 -2.04
CA GLY A 120 8.96 -13.51 -1.89
C GLY A 120 8.30 -12.21 -2.34
N GLY A 121 7.57 -12.24 -3.45
CA GLY A 121 6.79 -11.11 -3.95
C GLY A 121 5.69 -10.68 -2.96
N VAL A 122 4.89 -11.63 -2.45
CA VAL A 122 3.82 -11.35 -1.48
C VAL A 122 4.37 -10.74 -0.19
N LEU A 123 5.40 -11.34 0.42
CA LEU A 123 5.96 -10.87 1.68
C LEU A 123 6.62 -9.48 1.53
N ASN A 124 7.36 -9.29 0.43
CA ASN A 124 7.93 -7.98 0.10
C ASN A 124 6.82 -6.94 -0.13
N GLY A 125 5.82 -7.28 -0.94
CA GLY A 125 4.70 -6.39 -1.23
C GLY A 125 3.91 -5.97 0.01
N LEU A 126 3.67 -6.91 0.94
CA LEU A 126 3.03 -6.63 2.22
C LEU A 126 3.87 -5.68 3.07
N GLY A 127 5.17 -5.96 3.22
CA GLY A 127 6.03 -5.14 4.05
C GLY A 127 6.25 -3.73 3.47
N THR A 128 6.46 -3.61 2.16
CA THR A 128 6.54 -2.32 1.45
C THR A 128 5.23 -1.53 1.62
N GLY A 129 4.07 -2.17 1.46
CA GLY A 129 2.77 -1.54 1.69
C GLY A 129 2.54 -1.08 3.14
N ILE A 130 2.99 -1.85 4.13
CA ILE A 130 2.93 -1.45 5.54
C ILE A 130 3.80 -0.21 5.80
N VAL A 131 5.02 -0.16 5.25
CA VAL A 131 5.90 1.01 5.43
C VAL A 131 5.30 2.25 4.76
N LEU A 132 4.81 2.11 3.52
CA LEU A 132 4.22 3.22 2.77
C LEU A 132 2.95 3.75 3.44
N SER A 133 2.06 2.86 3.91
CA SER A 133 0.84 3.27 4.63
C SER A 133 1.11 4.01 5.95
N ASN A 134 2.36 3.96 6.45
CA ASN A 134 2.81 4.67 7.65
C ASN A 134 3.64 5.91 7.36
N TYR A 135 3.51 6.47 6.14
CA TYR A 135 4.20 7.69 5.67
C TYR A 135 5.72 7.52 5.56
N GLY A 136 6.22 6.33 5.23
CA GLY A 136 7.64 6.07 5.00
C GLY A 136 7.90 5.29 3.72
N SER A 137 9.16 5.01 3.43
CA SER A 137 9.59 4.08 2.38
C SER A 137 10.85 3.35 2.87
N MET A 138 11.14 2.19 2.29
CA MET A 138 12.41 1.49 2.52
C MET A 138 13.58 2.13 1.75
N GLY A 139 13.30 3.21 1.02
CA GLY A 139 14.25 3.95 0.20
C GLY A 139 14.18 3.54 -1.27
N GLY A 140 15.20 3.93 -2.01
CA GLY A 140 15.36 3.61 -3.41
C GLY A 140 14.35 4.31 -4.31
N LEU A 141 14.09 3.70 -5.46
CA LEU A 141 13.23 4.29 -6.49
C LEU A 141 11.74 4.26 -6.12
N ASP A 142 11.37 3.59 -5.04
CA ASP A 142 10.06 3.73 -4.41
C ASP A 142 9.79 5.18 -3.99
N ILE A 143 10.83 5.97 -3.67
CA ILE A 143 10.69 7.42 -3.42
C ILE A 143 10.20 8.14 -4.67
N VAL A 144 10.69 7.75 -5.85
CA VAL A 144 10.30 8.33 -7.14
C VAL A 144 8.87 7.94 -7.47
N ALA A 145 8.49 6.67 -7.29
CA ALA A 145 7.11 6.22 -7.47
C ALA A 145 6.13 6.91 -6.52
N ALA A 146 6.50 7.10 -5.25
CA ALA A 146 5.71 7.87 -4.30
C ALA A 146 5.56 9.34 -4.71
N ALA A 147 6.62 9.96 -5.24
CA ALA A 147 6.57 11.31 -5.78
C ALA A 147 5.65 11.41 -7.02
N ILE A 148 5.67 10.42 -7.91
CA ILE A 148 4.77 10.33 -9.07
C ILE A 148 3.32 10.22 -8.58
N LYS A 149 3.03 9.31 -7.64
CA LYS A 149 1.69 9.14 -7.05
C LYS A 149 1.17 10.44 -6.42
N LYS A 150 2.02 11.16 -5.68
CA LYS A 150 1.66 12.43 -5.06
C LYS A 150 1.37 13.53 -6.07
N LYS A 151 2.10 13.57 -7.19
CA LYS A 151 1.90 14.58 -8.25
C LYS A 151 0.76 14.22 -9.20
N HIS A 152 0.49 12.93 -9.38
CA HIS A 152 -0.50 12.40 -10.30
C HIS A 152 -1.34 11.33 -9.59
N GLU A 153 -2.43 11.77 -8.95
CA GLU A 153 -3.29 10.93 -8.11
C GLU A 153 -3.89 9.72 -8.86
N ASN A 154 -4.08 9.83 -10.18
CA ASN A 154 -4.63 8.76 -11.03
C ASN A 154 -3.69 7.56 -11.21
N PHE A 155 -2.39 7.70 -10.95
CA PHE A 155 -1.45 6.58 -11.09
C PHE A 155 -1.44 5.75 -9.81
N GLU A 156 -1.34 4.43 -9.93
CA GLU A 156 -1.08 3.58 -8.76
C GLU A 156 0.41 3.59 -8.42
N PHE A 157 0.74 3.44 -7.13
CA PHE A 157 2.13 3.42 -6.68
C PHE A 157 2.84 2.21 -7.29
N GLY A 158 2.23 1.03 -7.19
CA GLY A 158 2.81 -0.22 -7.66
C GLY A 158 3.02 -0.25 -9.16
N THR A 159 2.05 0.25 -9.94
CA THR A 159 2.20 0.39 -11.40
C THR A 159 3.39 1.30 -11.76
N SER A 160 3.52 2.45 -11.08
CA SER A 160 4.64 3.38 -11.31
C SER A 160 5.99 2.74 -10.96
N SER A 161 6.06 2.05 -9.82
CA SER A 161 7.27 1.33 -9.39
C SER A 161 7.62 0.18 -10.34
N PHE A 162 6.63 -0.56 -10.85
CA PHE A 162 6.84 -1.67 -11.78
C PHE A 162 7.50 -1.19 -13.08
N VAL A 163 6.99 -0.10 -13.67
CA VAL A 163 7.56 0.48 -14.90
C VAL A 163 9.00 0.94 -14.71
N ILE A 164 9.31 1.59 -13.58
CA ILE A 164 10.68 2.00 -13.26
C ILE A 164 11.61 0.77 -13.16
N ASN A 165 11.12 -0.32 -12.56
CA ASN A 165 11.89 -1.54 -12.39
C ASN A 165 12.09 -2.33 -13.69
N ILE A 166 11.15 -2.27 -14.64
CA ILE A 166 11.34 -2.89 -15.97
C ILE A 166 12.64 -2.39 -16.59
N VAL A 167 12.90 -1.09 -16.54
CA VAL A 167 14.10 -0.49 -17.11
C VAL A 167 15.35 -1.07 -16.44
N ILE A 168 15.39 -1.10 -15.10
CA ILE A 168 16.55 -1.57 -14.33
C ILE A 168 16.81 -3.06 -14.57
N ILE A 169 15.76 -3.88 -14.53
CA ILE A 169 15.87 -5.33 -14.69
C ILE A 169 16.22 -5.70 -16.13
N THR A 170 15.78 -4.92 -17.12
CA THR A 170 16.21 -5.09 -18.51
C THR A 170 17.72 -4.86 -18.66
N PHE A 171 18.27 -3.83 -18.01
CA PHE A 171 19.73 -3.65 -17.94
C PHE A 171 20.42 -4.79 -17.17
N GLY A 172 19.82 -5.25 -16.06
CA GLY A 172 20.31 -6.38 -15.29
C GLY A 172 20.31 -7.71 -16.05
N ALA A 173 19.38 -7.91 -16.99
CA ALA A 173 19.26 -9.12 -17.79
C ALA A 173 20.53 -9.42 -18.61
N ILE A 174 21.28 -8.38 -18.99
CA ILE A 174 22.57 -8.49 -19.70
C ILE A 174 23.60 -9.24 -18.84
N PHE A 175 23.55 -9.08 -17.51
CA PHE A 175 24.52 -9.65 -16.57
C PHE A 175 24.05 -10.96 -15.92
N PHE A 176 22.75 -11.09 -15.63
CA PHE A 176 22.18 -12.21 -14.87
C PHE A 176 21.36 -13.20 -15.71
N GLY A 177 21.22 -12.91 -17.00
CA GLY A 177 20.45 -13.71 -17.93
C GLY A 177 18.96 -13.38 -17.94
N ILE A 178 18.32 -13.68 -19.07
CA ILE A 178 16.92 -13.35 -19.34
C ILE A 178 15.98 -14.09 -18.37
N SER A 179 16.27 -15.35 -18.03
CA SER A 179 15.43 -16.15 -17.13
C SER A 179 15.32 -15.53 -15.73
N SER A 180 16.45 -15.14 -15.12
CA SER A 180 16.46 -14.48 -13.81
C SER A 180 15.75 -13.13 -13.86
N ALA A 181 15.93 -12.38 -14.94
CA ALA A 181 15.24 -11.11 -15.15
C ALA A 181 13.71 -11.27 -15.23
N LEU A 182 13.20 -12.24 -16.00
CA LEU A 182 11.77 -12.50 -16.13
C LEU A 182 11.14 -12.96 -14.80
N TYR A 183 11.79 -13.87 -14.07
CA TYR A 183 11.34 -14.28 -12.74
C TYR A 183 11.34 -13.12 -11.74
N THR A 184 12.36 -12.26 -11.81
CA THR A 184 12.41 -11.04 -10.99
C THR A 184 11.25 -10.11 -11.32
N LEU A 185 10.98 -9.82 -12.59
CA LEU A 185 9.83 -9.00 -12.99
C LEU A 185 8.50 -9.58 -12.52
N PHE A 186 8.35 -10.90 -12.62
CA PHE A 186 7.16 -11.59 -12.11
C PHE A 186 6.99 -11.41 -10.60
N SER A 187 8.05 -11.59 -9.81
CA SER A 187 8.02 -11.36 -8.36
C SER A 187 7.72 -9.89 -7.99
N ILE A 188 8.32 -8.94 -8.73
CA ILE A 188 8.10 -7.50 -8.55
C ILE A 188 6.66 -7.11 -8.87
N TYR A 189 6.07 -7.67 -9.94
CA TYR A 189 4.66 -7.43 -10.27
C TYR A 189 3.73 -7.86 -9.13
N ILE A 190 3.97 -9.05 -8.57
CA ILE A 190 3.21 -9.54 -7.40
C ILE A 190 3.41 -8.61 -6.20
N ALA A 191 4.65 -8.22 -5.90
CA ALA A 191 4.95 -7.34 -4.78
C ALA A 191 4.18 -6.03 -4.89
N TYR A 192 4.23 -5.38 -6.05
CA TYR A 192 3.59 -4.09 -6.25
C TYR A 192 2.08 -4.17 -6.33
N PHE A 193 1.51 -5.23 -6.90
CA PHE A 193 0.07 -5.50 -6.80
C PHE A 193 -0.38 -5.60 -5.34
N ILE A 194 0.36 -6.34 -4.50
CA ILE A 194 0.06 -6.48 -3.07
C ILE A 194 0.27 -5.15 -2.34
N THR A 195 1.32 -4.40 -2.64
CA THR A 195 1.58 -3.07 -2.08
C THR A 195 0.41 -2.12 -2.32
N ASP A 196 -0.12 -2.06 -3.55
CA ASP A 196 -1.27 -1.21 -3.85
C ASP A 196 -2.52 -1.62 -3.06
N LYS A 197 -2.76 -2.93 -2.88
CA LYS A 197 -3.86 -3.42 -2.02
C LYS A 197 -3.69 -3.01 -0.56
N VAL A 198 -2.47 -3.05 -0.03
CA VAL A 198 -2.17 -2.64 1.35
C VAL A 198 -2.27 -1.12 1.51
N LEU A 199 -1.84 -0.35 0.52
CA LEU A 199 -1.88 1.11 0.50
C LEU A 199 -3.32 1.64 0.49
N ILE A 200 -4.18 1.09 -0.36
CA ILE A 200 -5.63 1.39 -0.34
C ILE A 200 -6.24 0.95 1.01
N GLY A 201 -5.61 -0.02 1.67
CA GLY A 201 -5.99 -0.55 2.96
C GLY A 201 -7.17 -1.53 2.88
N PHE A 202 -7.37 -2.28 3.97
CA PHE A 202 -8.53 -3.16 4.13
C PHE A 202 -9.86 -2.39 4.31
N ASN A 203 -9.79 -1.07 4.50
CA ASN A 203 -10.94 -0.23 4.81
C ASN A 203 -11.45 0.54 3.58
N LYS A 204 -11.66 -0.18 2.48
CA LYS A 204 -12.33 0.37 1.30
C LYS A 204 -13.67 0.96 1.72
N GLN A 205 -13.98 2.13 1.19
CA GLN A 205 -15.28 2.73 1.36
C GLN A 205 -16.23 2.14 0.33
N LYS A 206 -17.49 2.00 0.72
CA LYS A 206 -18.56 1.47 -0.11
C LYS A 206 -19.69 2.48 -0.08
N LEU A 207 -20.15 2.87 -1.27
CA LEU A 207 -21.41 3.58 -1.39
C LEU A 207 -22.52 2.54 -1.33
N VAL A 208 -23.47 2.75 -0.42
CA VAL A 208 -24.63 1.91 -0.25
C VAL A 208 -25.87 2.76 -0.51
N MET A 209 -26.64 2.37 -1.54
CA MET A 209 -27.94 2.94 -1.84
C MET A 209 -29.01 1.96 -1.40
N ILE A 210 -29.92 2.38 -0.53
CA ILE A 210 -30.96 1.52 0.04
C ILE A 210 -32.33 2.07 -0.33
N ILE A 211 -33.16 1.22 -0.93
CA ILE A 211 -34.55 1.49 -1.25
C ILE A 211 -35.40 0.65 -0.30
N THR A 212 -36.24 1.29 0.50
CA THR A 212 -37.11 0.67 1.51
C THR A 212 -38.39 1.48 1.64
N ASN A 213 -39.44 0.92 2.24
CA ASN A 213 -40.65 1.67 2.64
C ASN A 213 -40.57 2.18 4.09
N LYS A 214 -39.45 1.95 4.78
CA LYS A 214 -39.22 2.36 6.17
C LYS A 214 -38.00 3.29 6.28
N GLU A 215 -37.97 4.30 5.43
CA GLU A 215 -36.79 5.14 5.21
C GLU A 215 -36.36 5.91 6.45
N GLU A 216 -37.32 6.44 7.20
CA GLU A 216 -37.07 7.23 8.41
C GLU A 216 -36.55 6.37 9.55
N GLU A 217 -37.21 5.25 9.85
CA GLU A 217 -36.79 4.29 10.86
C GLU A 217 -35.37 3.76 10.57
N LEU A 218 -35.13 3.37 9.31
CA LEU A 218 -33.84 2.85 8.89
C LEU A 218 -32.74 3.92 9.01
N SER A 219 -33.02 5.17 8.63
CA SER A 219 -32.05 6.26 8.73
C SER A 219 -31.59 6.49 10.18
N VAL A 220 -32.52 6.45 11.14
CA VAL A 220 -32.23 6.59 12.58
C VAL A 220 -31.38 5.41 13.07
N ASN A 221 -31.74 4.18 12.68
CA ASN A 221 -30.99 2.99 13.08
C ASN A 221 -29.56 3.01 12.52
N ILE A 222 -29.36 3.46 11.28
CA ILE A 222 -28.01 3.60 10.69
C ILE A 222 -27.19 4.64 11.45
N MET A 223 -27.75 5.83 11.69
CA MET A 223 -27.05 6.88 12.43
C MET A 223 -26.69 6.45 13.85
N LYS A 224 -27.58 5.74 14.54
CA LYS A 224 -27.40 5.30 15.93
C LYS A 224 -26.40 4.14 16.06
N HIS A 225 -26.50 3.13 15.20
CA HIS A 225 -25.76 1.88 15.37
C HIS A 225 -24.51 1.78 14.50
N VAL A 226 -24.54 2.35 13.29
CA VAL A 226 -23.38 2.35 12.37
C VAL A 226 -22.52 3.61 12.59
N ASN A 227 -23.09 4.65 13.21
CA ASN A 227 -22.47 5.96 13.42
C ASN A 227 -22.04 6.60 12.08
N ARG A 228 -22.96 6.59 11.11
CA ARG A 228 -22.76 7.14 9.76
C ARG A 228 -23.93 8.02 9.35
N GLY A 229 -23.61 9.14 8.70
CA GLY A 229 -24.60 10.01 8.09
C GLY A 229 -25.33 9.31 6.94
N VAL A 230 -26.59 9.69 6.75
CA VAL A 230 -27.44 9.21 5.67
C VAL A 230 -28.03 10.43 4.97
N THR A 231 -28.03 10.43 3.64
CA THR A 231 -28.66 11.46 2.82
C THR A 231 -29.86 10.84 2.11
N PHE A 232 -30.99 11.52 2.09
CA PHE A 232 -32.13 11.13 1.26
C PHE A 232 -31.95 11.67 -0.16
N LEU A 233 -31.93 10.78 -1.14
CA LEU A 233 -32.09 11.11 -2.55
C LEU A 233 -33.55 10.92 -2.93
N TYR A 234 -34.17 11.94 -3.51
CA TYR A 234 -35.55 11.87 -3.96
C TYR A 234 -35.58 11.29 -5.38
N GLY A 235 -36.35 10.22 -5.56
CA GLY A 235 -36.56 9.58 -6.84
C GLY A 235 -38.01 9.15 -7.02
N GLU A 236 -38.33 8.60 -8.18
CA GLU A 236 -39.67 8.15 -8.53
C GLU A 236 -39.60 6.73 -9.06
N GLY A 237 -40.51 5.86 -8.62
CA GLY A 237 -40.63 4.51 -9.17
C GLY A 237 -41.04 4.57 -10.64
N ALA A 238 -40.20 4.07 -11.55
CA ALA A 238 -40.47 4.18 -12.99
C ALA A 238 -41.81 3.54 -13.42
N TYR A 239 -42.19 2.43 -12.78
CA TYR A 239 -43.45 1.73 -13.02
C TYR A 239 -44.61 2.28 -12.17
N THR A 240 -44.36 2.49 -10.87
CA THR A 240 -45.44 2.86 -9.92
C THR A 240 -45.78 4.34 -9.93
N LYS A 241 -44.88 5.20 -10.43
CA LYS A 241 -45.00 6.67 -10.40
C LYS A 241 -45.12 7.26 -8.98
N ILE A 242 -44.59 6.52 -7.99
CA ILE A 242 -44.62 6.92 -6.58
C ILE A 242 -43.27 7.53 -6.20
N ASP A 243 -43.31 8.68 -5.56
CA ASP A 243 -42.15 9.32 -4.95
C ASP A 243 -41.53 8.42 -3.87
N LYS A 244 -40.21 8.28 -3.94
CA LYS A 244 -39.41 7.39 -3.09
C LYS A 244 -38.23 8.15 -2.53
N LYS A 245 -37.91 7.92 -1.26
CA LYS A 245 -36.65 8.35 -0.67
C LYS A 245 -35.65 7.19 -0.77
N VAL A 246 -34.53 7.40 -1.44
CA VAL A 246 -33.42 6.44 -1.49
C VAL A 246 -32.37 6.88 -0.48
N LEU A 247 -31.99 5.98 0.43
CA LEU A 247 -30.95 6.28 1.42
C LEU A 247 -29.58 6.13 0.75
N TYR A 248 -28.85 7.23 0.71
CA TYR A 248 -27.45 7.30 0.28
C TYR A 248 -26.56 7.30 1.53
N CYS A 249 -25.74 6.27 1.69
CA CYS A 249 -24.84 6.15 2.82
C CYS A 249 -23.47 5.63 2.37
N VAL A 250 -22.41 6.27 2.85
CA VAL A 250 -21.04 5.77 2.67
C VAL A 250 -20.59 5.08 3.95
N VAL A 251 -20.17 3.82 3.82
CA VAL A 251 -19.68 3.02 4.94
C VAL A 251 -18.33 2.41 4.60
N THR A 252 -17.57 2.00 5.62
CA THR A 252 -16.38 1.19 5.37
C THR A 252 -16.76 -0.27 5.13
N THR A 253 -15.88 -1.04 4.49
CA THR A 253 -16.06 -2.47 4.27
C THR A 253 -16.28 -3.24 5.59
N GLN A 254 -15.70 -2.77 6.69
CA GLN A 254 -15.89 -3.32 8.03
C GLN A 254 -17.29 -3.04 8.61
N GLN A 255 -17.90 -1.91 8.25
CA GLN A 255 -19.23 -1.50 8.70
C GLN A 255 -20.35 -2.16 7.87
N LEU A 256 -20.04 -2.62 6.66
CA LEU A 256 -21.01 -3.19 5.72
C LEU A 256 -21.81 -4.39 6.28
N PRO A 257 -21.21 -5.37 7.00
CA PRO A 257 -21.98 -6.47 7.59
C PRO A 257 -23.02 -6.01 8.62
N LEU A 258 -22.66 -5.02 9.46
CA LEU A 258 -23.58 -4.43 10.44
C LEU A 258 -24.73 -3.70 9.74
N LEU A 259 -24.42 -2.90 8.71
CA LEU A 259 -25.44 -2.21 7.91
C LEU A 259 -26.41 -3.21 7.26
N LYS A 260 -25.91 -4.29 6.62
CA LYS A 260 -26.75 -5.33 6.02
C LYS A 260 -27.71 -5.97 7.02
N ARG A 261 -27.24 -6.22 8.26
CA ARG A 261 -28.06 -6.76 9.34
C ARG A 261 -29.16 -5.78 9.75
N ILE A 262 -28.82 -4.51 9.95
CA ILE A 262 -29.80 -3.47 10.32
C ILE A 262 -30.87 -3.32 9.23
N VAL A 263 -30.46 -3.23 7.97
CA VAL A 263 -31.38 -3.10 6.83
C VAL A 263 -32.37 -4.26 6.76
N ARG A 264 -31.87 -5.50 6.84
CA ARG A 264 -32.74 -6.69 6.84
C ARG A 264 -33.68 -6.75 8.03
N ASN A 265 -33.20 -6.38 9.22
CA ASN A 265 -34.02 -6.40 10.43
C ASN A 265 -35.10 -5.33 10.43
N THR A 266 -34.85 -4.18 9.82
CA THR A 266 -35.84 -3.10 9.69
C THR A 266 -36.87 -3.42 8.62
N ASP A 267 -36.42 -3.85 7.44
CA ASP A 267 -37.28 -4.16 6.30
C ASP A 267 -36.70 -5.29 5.45
N GLU A 268 -37.29 -6.49 5.55
CA GLU A 268 -36.90 -7.64 4.73
C GLU A 268 -37.19 -7.45 3.23
N SER A 269 -38.12 -6.56 2.87
CA SER A 269 -38.47 -6.25 1.48
C SER A 269 -37.57 -5.18 0.84
N SER A 270 -36.61 -4.65 1.60
CA SER A 270 -35.69 -3.61 1.13
C SER A 270 -34.71 -4.13 0.08
N PHE A 271 -34.29 -3.23 -0.81
CA PHE A 271 -33.26 -3.49 -1.82
C PHE A 271 -32.04 -2.61 -1.56
N MET A 272 -30.84 -3.20 -1.70
CA MET A 272 -29.58 -2.52 -1.47
C MET A 272 -28.65 -2.68 -2.68
N SER A 273 -28.17 -1.56 -3.22
CA SER A 273 -27.07 -1.52 -4.18
C SER A 273 -25.79 -1.09 -3.48
N ILE A 274 -24.68 -1.79 -3.77
CA ILE A 274 -23.37 -1.55 -3.15
C ILE A 274 -22.37 -1.29 -4.26
N LEU A 275 -21.74 -0.10 -4.23
CA LEU A 275 -20.73 0.30 -5.19
C LEU A 275 -19.38 0.52 -4.50
N ASP A 276 -18.31 0.13 -5.19
CA ASP A 276 -16.94 0.45 -4.81
C ASP A 276 -16.67 1.90 -5.22
N ILE A 277 -16.27 2.72 -4.24
CA ILE A 277 -15.89 4.10 -4.47
C ILE A 277 -14.39 4.23 -4.31
N SER A 278 -13.75 4.92 -5.26
CA SER A 278 -12.30 5.08 -5.28
C SER A 278 -11.82 5.92 -4.10
N GLU A 279 -12.45 7.07 -3.87
CA GLU A 279 -12.06 8.03 -2.82
C GLU A 279 -13.29 8.78 -2.28
N VAL A 280 -13.22 9.19 -1.02
CA VAL A 280 -14.21 10.05 -0.35
C VAL A 280 -13.47 10.93 0.64
N HIS A 281 -13.79 12.22 0.61
CA HIS A 281 -13.23 13.23 1.48
C HIS A 281 -14.33 13.84 2.35
N GLY A 282 -14.02 14.13 3.61
CA GLY A 282 -14.94 14.81 4.52
C GLY A 282 -14.92 14.25 5.94
N ASN A 283 -15.71 14.87 6.81
CA ASN A 283 -15.80 14.51 8.23
C ASN A 283 -16.23 13.05 8.41
N GLY A 284 -15.45 12.29 9.17
CA GLY A 284 -15.69 10.87 9.45
C GLY A 284 -14.99 9.89 8.50
N PHE A 285 -14.28 10.36 7.48
CA PHE A 285 -13.48 9.52 6.58
C PHE A 285 -12.00 9.95 6.64
N LYS A 286 -11.07 8.98 6.67
CA LYS A 286 -9.63 9.26 6.71
C LYS A 286 -9.17 9.70 5.32
N GLY A 287 -8.39 10.78 5.26
CA GLY A 287 -7.73 11.26 4.04
C GLY A 287 -6.66 10.29 3.54
N ASN A 288 -6.25 10.49 2.29
CA ASN A 288 -5.29 9.65 1.59
C ASN A 288 -3.88 9.86 2.15
N VAL A 289 -3.03 8.83 2.12
CA VAL A 289 -1.65 8.93 2.68
C VAL A 289 -0.80 9.98 1.95
N PHE A 290 -1.18 10.31 0.72
CA PHE A 290 -0.46 11.23 -0.16
C PHE A 290 -1.09 12.63 -0.29
N SER A 291 -2.28 12.85 0.30
CA SER A 291 -2.98 14.15 0.30
C SER A 291 -2.50 15.07 1.41
#